data_AF-A0A3D2BQ70-F1
#
_entry.id   AF-A0A3D2BQ70-F1
#
_cell.length_a   1.000
_cell.length_b   1.000
_cell.length_c   1.000
_cell.angle_alpha   90.00
_cell.angle_beta   90.00
_cell.angle_gamma   90.00
#
_symmetry.space_group_name_H-M   'P 1'
#
loop_
_entity.id
_entity.type
_entity.pdbx_description
1 polymer ?
#
loop_
_entity_poly.entity_id
_entity_poly.type
_entity_poly.pdbx_seq_one_letter_code
_entity_poly.pdbx_strand_id
1 'polypeptide(L)'
;ISDLEVEQREINGNLWYFKYPVEGDNGSFITVATTRPETMLGDTAVAVHPEDDRYADLVGKNVVLPIVGRPIPIVADEYSDPEKGSGAVKITPAHDFNDFEVGKRHELPMISIFDIDAKLNEEVPEHLRGLTREDARKRVVEEMDSLGLLEKIEDNPMTVPYGDRSGVVIEPRLTDQWFVDAETLAKPAIEAVEKGDIRFVPKHWENTYFEWMRNI
;
A
#
# COMPACT_ATOMS: atom_id res chain seq x y z
N ILE A 1 15.23 -5.89 3.67
CA ILE A 1 15.63 -5.00 4.79
C ILE A 1 14.69 -5.30 5.94
N SER A 2 15.16 -5.35 7.17
CA SER A 2 14.31 -5.57 8.35
C SER A 2 13.56 -4.27 8.72
N ASP A 3 12.43 -4.37 9.41
CA ASP A 3 11.67 -3.22 9.90
C ASP A 3 12.51 -2.31 10.83
N LEU A 4 13.51 -2.89 11.52
CA LEU A 4 14.44 -2.16 12.38
C LEU A 4 15.46 -1.31 11.61
N GLU A 5 15.59 -1.52 10.30
CA GLU A 5 16.51 -0.79 9.42
C GLU A 5 15.74 0.30 8.61
N VAL A 6 14.50 0.59 9.00
CA VAL A 6 13.62 1.59 8.37
C VAL A 6 13.50 2.83 9.25
N GLU A 7 13.82 3.99 8.69
CA GLU A 7 13.60 5.30 9.29
C GLU A 7 12.34 5.93 8.71
N GLN A 8 11.38 6.27 9.57
CA GLN A 8 10.15 6.96 9.19
C GLN A 8 10.39 8.47 9.16
N ARG A 9 10.21 9.12 8.00
CA ARG A 9 10.41 10.58 7.86
C ARG A 9 9.12 11.28 7.48
N GLU A 10 8.81 12.37 8.17
CA GLU A 10 7.71 13.26 7.80
C GLU A 10 8.07 14.10 6.58
N ILE A 11 7.21 14.08 5.57
CA ILE A 11 7.32 14.90 4.37
C ILE A 11 5.96 15.53 4.05
N ASN A 12 5.97 16.67 3.38
CA ASN A 12 4.75 17.20 2.77
C ASN A 12 4.70 16.74 1.31
N GLY A 13 3.79 15.82 1.00
CA GLY A 13 3.53 15.38 -0.36
C GLY A 13 2.12 15.74 -0.79
N ASN A 14 1.57 15.02 -1.78
CA ASN A 14 0.21 15.25 -2.23
C ASN A 14 -0.65 13.99 -2.06
N LEU A 15 -1.96 14.21 -2.01
CA LEU A 15 -3.00 13.21 -2.16
C LEU A 15 -3.74 13.50 -3.47
N TRP A 16 -3.69 12.55 -4.40
CA TRP A 16 -4.33 12.63 -5.71
C TRP A 16 -5.66 11.89 -5.69
N TYR A 17 -6.69 12.51 -6.25
CA TYR A 17 -8.01 11.92 -6.37
C TYR A 17 -8.27 11.55 -7.83
N PHE A 18 -8.35 10.25 -8.10
CA PHE A 18 -8.49 9.69 -9.44
C PHE A 18 -9.84 9.02 -9.63
N LYS A 19 -10.46 9.26 -10.78
CA LYS A 19 -11.74 8.66 -11.17
C LYS A 19 -11.51 7.38 -11.97
N TYR A 20 -12.05 6.27 -11.48
CA TYR A 20 -12.00 4.97 -12.15
C TYR A 20 -13.38 4.71 -12.76
N PRO A 21 -13.51 4.69 -14.09
CA PRO A 21 -14.79 4.46 -14.77
C PRO A 21 -15.37 3.09 -14.43
N VAL A 22 -16.67 3.03 -14.11
CA VAL A 22 -17.38 1.77 -13.88
C VAL A 22 -17.59 1.05 -15.22
N GLU A 23 -17.24 -0.23 -15.26
CA GLU A 23 -17.35 -1.04 -16.48
C GLU A 23 -18.82 -1.14 -16.93
N GLY A 24 -19.08 -0.84 -18.21
CA GLY A 24 -20.40 -0.95 -18.80
C GLY A 24 -21.39 0.18 -18.45
N ASP A 25 -20.98 1.16 -17.65
CA ASP A 25 -21.81 2.31 -17.27
C ASP A 25 -21.15 3.63 -17.73
N ASN A 26 -21.59 4.14 -18.89
CA ASN A 26 -21.04 5.33 -19.50
C ASN A 26 -21.34 6.58 -18.67
N GLY A 27 -20.36 7.00 -17.87
CA GLY A 27 -20.39 8.25 -17.10
C GLY A 27 -20.30 8.04 -15.59
N SER A 28 -20.49 6.81 -15.11
CA SER A 28 -20.28 6.46 -13.70
C SER A 28 -18.80 6.18 -13.42
N PHE A 29 -18.32 6.67 -12.28
CA PHE A 29 -16.97 6.46 -11.82
C PHE A 29 -16.93 6.34 -10.29
N ILE A 30 -15.92 5.65 -9.77
CA ILE A 30 -15.55 5.69 -8.37
C ILE A 30 -14.28 6.53 -8.22
N THR A 31 -14.25 7.47 -7.28
CA THR A 31 -13.05 8.24 -6.99
C THR A 31 -12.21 7.51 -5.96
N VAL A 32 -10.94 7.26 -6.24
CA VAL A 32 -9.95 6.73 -5.30
C VAL A 32 -8.94 7.82 -4.92
N ALA A 33 -8.50 7.81 -3.67
CA ALA A 33 -7.44 8.70 -3.19
C ALA A 33 -6.11 7.93 -3.08
N THR A 34 -5.01 8.51 -3.55
CA THR A 34 -3.69 7.89 -3.42
C THR A 34 -2.56 8.90 -3.26
N THR A 35 -1.53 8.53 -2.50
CA THR A 35 -0.24 9.25 -2.42
C THR A 35 0.81 8.70 -3.38
N ARG A 36 0.53 7.57 -4.06
CA ARG A 36 1.45 6.87 -4.96
C ARG A 36 0.81 6.64 -6.35
N PRO A 37 0.59 7.70 -7.16
CA PRO A 37 -0.02 7.57 -8.48
C PRO A 37 0.58 6.47 -9.35
N GLU A 38 1.90 6.33 -9.39
CA GLU A 38 2.60 5.34 -10.20
C GLU A 38 2.20 3.89 -9.90
N THR A 39 1.84 3.58 -8.65
CA THR A 39 1.46 2.22 -8.25
C THR A 39 0.10 1.80 -8.81
N MET A 40 -0.73 2.77 -9.23
CA MET A 40 -2.06 2.48 -9.77
C MET A 40 -2.03 1.52 -10.95
N LEU A 41 -0.93 1.51 -11.72
CA LEU A 41 -0.79 0.62 -12.88
C LEU A 41 -0.85 -0.87 -12.48
N GLY A 42 -0.51 -1.18 -11.22
CA GLY A 42 -0.57 -2.52 -10.64
C GLY A 42 -1.87 -2.83 -9.89
N ASP A 43 -2.87 -1.95 -9.93
CA ASP A 43 -4.10 -2.14 -9.16
C ASP A 43 -4.85 -3.38 -9.62
N THR A 44 -5.44 -4.05 -8.63
CA THR A 44 -6.18 -5.30 -8.83
C THR A 44 -7.57 -5.28 -8.23
N ALA A 45 -7.91 -4.26 -7.44
CA ALA A 45 -9.27 -3.95 -7.01
C ALA A 45 -9.38 -2.49 -6.55
N VAL A 46 -10.61 -2.05 -6.32
CA VAL A 46 -10.92 -0.90 -5.47
C VAL A 46 -11.64 -1.44 -4.23
N ALA A 47 -11.15 -1.13 -3.04
CA ALA A 47 -11.83 -1.48 -1.79
C ALA A 47 -12.72 -0.34 -1.31
N VAL A 48 -13.90 -0.68 -0.83
CA VAL A 48 -14.84 0.22 -0.15
C VAL A 48 -15.28 -0.43 1.16
N HIS A 49 -15.66 0.38 2.15
CA HIS A 49 -16.11 -0.17 3.42
C HIS A 49 -17.48 -0.85 3.24
N PRO A 50 -17.75 -2.01 3.86
CA PRO A 50 -19.03 -2.71 3.74
C PRO A 50 -20.23 -1.88 4.21
N GLU A 51 -20.02 -0.98 5.16
CA GLU A 51 -21.06 -0.10 5.74
C GLU A 51 -21.15 1.28 5.06
N ASP A 52 -20.40 1.50 3.96
CA ASP A 52 -20.48 2.76 3.21
C ASP A 52 -21.60 2.70 2.14
N ASP A 53 -22.78 3.21 2.53
CA ASP A 53 -23.98 3.24 1.68
C ASP A 53 -23.76 3.95 0.33
N ARG A 54 -22.73 4.83 0.20
CA ARG A 54 -22.40 5.51 -1.07
C ARG A 54 -21.98 4.52 -2.16
N TYR A 55 -21.38 3.39 -1.78
CA TYR A 55 -20.78 2.42 -2.69
C TYR A 55 -21.44 1.04 -2.66
N ALA A 56 -22.48 0.84 -1.84
CA ALA A 56 -23.18 -0.44 -1.69
C ALA A 56 -23.62 -1.04 -3.05
N ASP A 57 -24.16 -0.21 -3.95
CA ASP A 57 -24.59 -0.64 -5.29
C ASP A 57 -23.44 -0.89 -6.28
N LEU A 58 -22.20 -0.59 -5.90
CA LEU A 58 -21.00 -0.78 -6.72
C LEU A 58 -20.22 -2.04 -6.34
N VAL A 59 -20.38 -2.56 -5.11
CA VAL A 59 -19.69 -3.77 -4.67
C VAL A 59 -20.03 -4.95 -5.60
N GLY A 60 -18.99 -5.66 -6.07
CA GLY A 60 -19.10 -6.76 -7.02
C GLY A 60 -19.18 -6.35 -8.49
N LYS A 61 -19.28 -5.04 -8.79
CA LYS A 61 -19.06 -4.52 -10.15
C LYS A 61 -17.56 -4.35 -10.41
N ASN A 62 -17.22 -4.14 -11.68
CA ASN A 62 -15.85 -3.81 -12.07
C ASN A 62 -15.73 -2.32 -12.40
N VAL A 63 -14.51 -1.83 -12.28
CA VAL A 63 -14.06 -0.58 -12.89
C VAL A 63 -12.98 -0.89 -13.91
N VAL A 64 -12.86 -0.02 -14.92
CA VAL A 64 -11.76 -0.09 -15.88
C VAL A 64 -10.61 0.71 -15.31
N LEU A 65 -9.50 0.03 -15.00
CA LEU A 65 -8.29 0.67 -14.51
C LEU A 65 -7.78 1.68 -15.56
N PRO A 66 -7.74 2.98 -15.26
CA PRO A 66 -7.28 3.97 -16.23
C PRO A 66 -5.84 3.71 -16.69
N ILE A 67 -5.50 4.17 -17.91
CA ILE A 67 -4.20 3.97 -18.58
C ILE A 67 -3.92 2.51 -18.99
N VAL A 68 -4.24 1.53 -18.14
CA VAL A 68 -3.99 0.11 -18.37
C VAL A 68 -5.14 -0.56 -19.13
N GLY A 69 -6.39 -0.15 -18.88
CA GLY A 69 -7.59 -0.72 -19.51
C GLY A 69 -8.02 -2.09 -18.96
N ARG A 70 -7.42 -2.54 -17.86
CA ARG A 70 -7.76 -3.82 -17.19
C ARG A 70 -9.03 -3.66 -16.34
N PRO A 71 -10.04 -4.54 -16.45
CA PRO A 71 -11.15 -4.56 -15.52
C PRO A 71 -10.69 -5.08 -14.16
N ILE A 72 -11.03 -4.36 -13.09
CA ILE A 72 -10.74 -4.74 -11.69
C ILE A 72 -12.00 -4.65 -10.83
N PRO A 73 -12.26 -5.59 -9.91
CA PRO A 73 -13.45 -5.60 -9.08
C PRO A 73 -13.46 -4.48 -8.03
N ILE A 74 -14.66 -4.08 -7.62
CA ILE A 74 -14.91 -3.32 -6.40
C ILE A 74 -15.26 -4.32 -5.30
N VAL A 75 -14.46 -4.35 -4.23
CA VAL A 75 -14.60 -5.29 -3.10
C VAL A 75 -15.00 -4.56 -1.82
N ALA A 76 -15.78 -5.22 -0.98
CA ALA A 76 -16.12 -4.71 0.34
C ALA A 76 -15.09 -5.20 1.37
N ASP A 77 -14.35 -4.29 2.00
CA ASP A 77 -13.32 -4.61 3.00
C ASP A 77 -13.24 -3.54 4.09
N GLU A 78 -13.16 -3.97 5.36
CA GLU A 78 -13.11 -3.09 6.54
C GLU A 78 -11.82 -2.26 6.62
N TYR A 79 -10.79 -2.59 5.84
CA TYR A 79 -9.58 -1.76 5.74
C TYR A 79 -9.87 -0.37 5.15
N SER A 80 -10.87 -0.25 4.28
CA SER A 80 -11.24 1.05 3.70
C SER A 80 -11.95 1.90 4.74
N ASP A 81 -11.48 3.12 4.98
CA ASP A 81 -12.06 4.04 5.95
C ASP A 81 -13.01 5.04 5.25
N PRO A 82 -14.34 5.01 5.50
CA PRO A 82 -15.31 5.90 4.85
C PRO A 82 -15.02 7.40 5.03
N GLU A 83 -14.34 7.78 6.10
CA GLU A 83 -14.07 9.18 6.45
C GLU A 83 -12.79 9.71 5.79
N LYS A 84 -11.93 8.83 5.25
CA LYS A 84 -10.65 9.23 4.64
C LYS A 84 -10.73 9.34 3.13
N GLY A 85 -10.25 10.48 2.61
CA GLY A 85 -10.20 10.73 1.18
C GLY A 85 -11.59 10.65 0.56
N SER A 86 -11.81 9.68 -0.33
CA SER A 86 -13.12 9.40 -0.93
C SER A 86 -13.91 8.30 -0.22
N GLY A 87 -13.32 7.58 0.73
CA GLY A 87 -13.87 6.34 1.30
C GLY A 87 -13.64 5.09 0.43
N ALA A 88 -13.03 5.26 -0.75
CA ALA A 88 -12.62 4.18 -1.64
C ALA A 88 -11.10 4.19 -1.84
N VAL A 89 -10.48 3.04 -1.69
CA VAL A 89 -9.02 2.89 -1.71
C VAL A 89 -8.63 1.99 -2.88
N LYS A 90 -7.65 2.42 -3.68
CA LYS A 90 -7.05 1.54 -4.68
C LYS A 90 -6.27 0.43 -4.01
N ILE A 91 -6.35 -0.79 -4.52
CA ILE A 91 -5.64 -1.95 -3.95
C ILE A 91 -4.55 -2.40 -4.92
N THR A 92 -3.30 -2.21 -4.52
CA THR A 92 -2.09 -2.63 -5.26
C THR A 92 -1.26 -3.65 -4.46
N PRO A 93 -1.69 -4.92 -4.36
CA PRO A 93 -1.17 -5.88 -3.39
C PRO A 93 0.34 -6.14 -3.44
N ALA A 94 0.99 -5.92 -4.58
CA ALA A 94 2.41 -6.18 -4.72
C ALA A 94 3.33 -5.04 -4.24
N HIS A 95 2.77 -3.87 -3.87
CA HIS A 95 3.53 -2.64 -3.58
C HIS A 95 3.12 -1.91 -2.29
N ASP A 96 2.22 -2.50 -1.49
CA ASP A 96 1.83 -2.01 -0.17
C ASP A 96 1.44 -3.18 0.73
N PHE A 97 1.85 -3.15 2.01
CA PHE A 97 1.63 -4.26 2.95
C PHE A 97 0.16 -4.43 3.35
N ASN A 98 -0.60 -3.35 3.47
CA ASN A 98 -2.01 -3.44 3.81
C ASN A 98 -2.82 -3.91 2.59
N ASP A 99 -2.49 -3.37 1.40
CA ASP A 99 -3.10 -3.83 0.15
C ASP A 99 -2.80 -5.31 -0.12
N PHE A 100 -1.61 -5.80 0.29
CA PHE A 100 -1.25 -7.22 0.22
C PHE A 100 -2.19 -8.10 1.04
N GLU A 101 -2.52 -7.69 2.27
CA GLU A 101 -3.43 -8.44 3.13
C GLU A 101 -4.88 -8.36 2.64
N VAL A 102 -5.32 -7.21 2.10
CA VAL A 102 -6.61 -7.12 1.38
C VAL A 102 -6.61 -8.07 0.17
N GLY A 103 -5.53 -8.05 -0.61
CA GLY A 103 -5.34 -8.92 -1.77
C GLY A 103 -5.44 -10.41 -1.42
N LYS A 104 -4.87 -10.83 -0.29
CA LYS A 104 -5.03 -12.20 0.21
C LYS A 104 -6.48 -12.53 0.60
N ARG A 105 -7.14 -11.65 1.37
CA ARG A 105 -8.52 -11.90 1.84
C ARG A 105 -9.51 -12.06 0.70
N HIS A 106 -9.31 -11.31 -0.39
CA HIS A 106 -10.19 -11.31 -1.57
C HIS A 106 -9.62 -12.10 -2.76
N GLU A 107 -8.55 -12.88 -2.56
CA GLU A 107 -7.91 -13.70 -3.60
C GLU A 107 -7.54 -12.92 -4.88
N LEU A 108 -7.08 -11.67 -4.71
CA LEU A 108 -6.74 -10.78 -5.81
C LEU A 108 -5.37 -11.13 -6.45
N PRO A 109 -5.20 -10.85 -7.75
CA PRO A 109 -3.91 -11.01 -8.40
C PRO A 109 -2.80 -10.14 -7.78
N MET A 110 -1.58 -10.67 -7.74
CA MET A 110 -0.42 -10.02 -7.14
C MET A 110 0.49 -9.45 -8.26
N ILE A 111 0.10 -8.33 -8.86
CA ILE A 111 0.79 -7.76 -10.04
C ILE A 111 1.96 -6.85 -9.63
N SER A 112 3.19 -7.33 -9.82
CA SER A 112 4.39 -6.53 -9.56
C SER A 112 4.80 -5.73 -10.80
N ILE A 113 4.69 -4.40 -10.75
CA ILE A 113 4.98 -3.50 -11.87
C ILE A 113 6.41 -2.94 -11.87
N PHE A 114 7.17 -3.16 -10.80
CA PHE A 114 8.54 -2.66 -10.66
C PHE A 114 9.56 -3.79 -10.77
N ASP A 115 10.68 -3.51 -11.44
CA ASP A 115 11.87 -4.36 -11.41
C ASP A 115 12.73 -4.11 -10.15
N ILE A 116 13.91 -4.73 -10.10
CA ILE A 116 14.83 -4.60 -8.96
C ILE A 116 15.44 -3.19 -8.82
N ASP A 117 15.45 -2.42 -9.91
CA ASP A 117 15.94 -1.04 -9.96
C ASP A 117 14.81 -0.02 -9.76
N ALA A 118 13.62 -0.49 -9.37
CA ALA A 118 12.41 0.31 -9.20
C ALA A 118 11.98 1.04 -10.50
N LYS A 119 12.19 0.41 -11.65
CA LYS A 119 11.68 0.87 -12.94
C LYS A 119 10.48 0.04 -13.36
N LEU A 120 9.58 0.66 -14.12
CA LEU A 120 8.39 -0.01 -14.64
C LEU A 120 8.76 -1.13 -15.60
N ASN A 121 8.20 -2.33 -15.39
CA ASN A 121 8.49 -3.54 -16.14
C ASN A 121 7.44 -3.83 -17.24
N GLU A 122 7.39 -5.05 -17.78
CA GLU A 122 6.50 -5.43 -18.87
C GLU A 122 4.99 -5.49 -18.49
N GLU A 123 4.65 -5.47 -17.20
CA GLU A 123 3.26 -5.52 -16.70
C GLU A 123 2.49 -4.21 -16.92
N VAL A 124 3.16 -3.15 -17.37
CA VAL A 124 2.54 -1.85 -17.67
C VAL A 124 2.50 -1.57 -19.19
N PRO A 125 1.68 -0.59 -19.64
CA PRO A 125 1.67 -0.17 -21.04
C PRO A 125 3.05 0.19 -21.58
N GLU A 126 3.31 -0.15 -22.85
CA GLU A 126 4.62 -0.06 -23.50
C GLU A 126 5.25 1.34 -23.38
N HIS A 127 4.46 2.41 -23.46
CA HIS A 127 4.94 3.78 -23.39
C HIS A 127 5.42 4.23 -21.99
N LEU A 128 5.15 3.42 -20.95
CA LEU A 128 5.58 3.69 -19.57
C LEU A 128 6.75 2.82 -19.11
N ARG A 129 7.11 1.79 -19.88
CA ARG A 129 8.15 0.83 -19.48
C ARG A 129 9.52 1.51 -19.35
N GLY A 130 10.29 1.06 -18.36
CA GLY A 130 11.64 1.56 -18.07
C GLY A 130 11.68 2.91 -17.35
N LEU A 131 10.53 3.57 -17.12
CA LEU A 131 10.47 4.79 -16.32
C LEU A 131 10.78 4.48 -14.85
N THR A 132 11.51 5.38 -14.19
CA THR A 132 11.69 5.37 -12.74
C THR A 132 10.34 5.63 -12.05
N ARG A 133 10.18 5.27 -10.77
CA ARG A 133 8.96 5.57 -10.01
C ARG A 133 8.60 7.06 -10.05
N GLU A 134 9.60 7.92 -9.91
CA GLU A 134 9.41 9.37 -9.85
C GLU A 134 8.96 9.95 -11.20
N ASP A 135 9.49 9.43 -12.31
CA ASP A 135 9.08 9.83 -13.66
C ASP A 135 7.73 9.21 -14.04
N ALA A 136 7.50 7.95 -13.66
CA ALA A 136 6.21 7.28 -13.80
C ALA A 136 5.10 8.03 -13.06
N ARG A 137 5.37 8.52 -11.84
CA ARG A 137 4.40 9.30 -11.05
C ARG A 137 3.95 10.55 -11.80
N LYS A 138 4.90 11.33 -12.32
CA LYS A 138 4.59 12.53 -13.11
C LYS A 138 3.78 12.17 -14.34
N ARG A 139 4.21 11.13 -15.06
CA ARG A 139 3.57 10.70 -16.29
C ARG A 139 2.14 10.21 -16.08
N VAL A 140 1.90 9.42 -15.04
CA VAL A 140 0.55 8.96 -14.67
C VAL A 140 -0.35 10.13 -14.33
N VAL A 141 0.12 11.09 -13.53
CA VAL A 141 -0.68 12.28 -13.19
C VAL A 141 -1.03 13.10 -14.44
N GLU A 142 -0.07 13.35 -15.32
CA GLU A 142 -0.31 14.04 -16.60
C GLU A 142 -1.32 13.30 -17.49
N GLU A 143 -1.20 11.98 -17.59
CA GLU A 143 -2.09 11.17 -18.42
C GLU A 143 -3.51 11.15 -17.84
N MET A 144 -3.65 10.99 -16.52
CA MET A 144 -4.95 11.08 -15.82
C MET A 144 -5.62 12.45 -15.99
N ASP A 145 -4.86 13.54 -15.92
CA ASP A 145 -5.35 14.90 -16.18
C ASP A 145 -5.80 15.06 -17.63
N SER A 146 -5.02 14.57 -18.59
CA SER A 146 -5.36 14.62 -20.02
C SER A 146 -6.63 13.83 -20.37
N LEU A 147 -6.92 12.77 -19.61
CA LEU A 147 -8.14 11.96 -19.72
C LEU A 147 -9.33 12.59 -18.97
N GLY A 148 -9.13 13.68 -18.21
CA GLY A 148 -10.14 14.29 -17.35
C GLY A 148 -10.53 13.42 -16.15
N LEU A 149 -9.67 12.47 -15.77
CA LEU A 149 -9.86 11.52 -14.68
C LEU A 149 -9.12 11.93 -13.39
N LEU A 150 -8.35 13.00 -13.42
CA LEU A 150 -7.85 13.66 -12.21
C LEU A 150 -8.92 14.63 -11.68
N GLU A 151 -9.42 14.38 -10.47
CA GLU A 151 -10.47 15.19 -9.86
C GLU A 151 -9.92 16.40 -9.11
N LYS A 152 -8.95 16.17 -8.23
CA LYS A 152 -8.28 17.20 -7.44
C LYS A 152 -6.96 16.68 -6.89
N ILE A 153 -6.12 17.62 -6.44
CA ILE A 153 -4.87 17.36 -5.72
C ILE A 153 -4.94 18.15 -4.41
N GLU A 154 -4.59 17.50 -3.30
CA GLU A 154 -4.53 18.12 -1.98
C GLU A 154 -3.14 17.96 -1.38
N ASP A 155 -2.67 18.96 -0.65
CA ASP A 155 -1.47 18.84 0.17
C ASP A 155 -1.72 17.81 1.27
N ASN A 156 -0.77 16.88 1.45
CA ASN A 156 -0.91 15.79 2.39
C ASN A 156 0.41 15.57 3.14
N PRO A 157 0.51 16.04 4.40
CA PRO A 157 1.56 15.63 5.32
C PRO A 157 1.51 14.11 5.49
N MET A 158 2.62 13.45 5.21
CA MET A 158 2.70 11.99 5.24
C MET A 158 4.04 11.53 5.79
N THR A 159 4.06 10.30 6.27
CA THR A 159 5.28 9.63 6.72
C THR A 159 5.72 8.64 5.64
N VAL A 160 6.99 8.73 5.22
CA VAL A 160 7.56 7.86 4.19
C VAL A 160 8.73 7.07 4.76
N PRO A 161 8.84 5.76 4.46
CA PRO A 161 9.94 4.93 4.94
C PRO A 161 11.20 5.15 4.12
N TYR A 162 12.33 5.37 4.81
CA TYR A 162 13.66 5.49 4.25
C TYR A 162 14.57 4.39 4.81
N GLY A 163 15.53 3.92 4.01
CA GLY A 163 16.57 3.04 4.52
C GLY A 163 17.50 3.79 5.47
N ASP A 164 17.75 3.24 6.66
CA ASP A 164 18.57 3.85 7.72
C ASP A 164 19.98 4.27 7.26
N ARG A 165 20.59 3.48 6.37
CA ARG A 165 21.96 3.67 5.87
C ARG A 165 22.02 4.43 4.56
N SER A 166 21.12 4.13 3.63
CA SER A 166 21.14 4.73 2.29
C SER A 166 20.48 6.09 2.25
N GLY A 167 19.52 6.35 3.15
CA GLY A 167 18.69 7.55 3.12
C GLY A 167 17.79 7.62 1.89
N VAL A 168 17.52 6.50 1.21
CA VAL A 168 16.64 6.38 0.04
C VAL A 168 15.29 5.81 0.44
N VAL A 169 14.22 6.26 -0.22
CA VAL A 169 12.84 5.76 0.00
C VAL A 169 12.76 4.26 -0.28
N ILE A 170 12.21 3.51 0.66
CA ILE A 170 12.03 2.07 0.54
C ILE A 170 10.88 1.75 -0.41
N GLU A 171 11.09 0.75 -1.27
CA GLU A 171 10.06 0.21 -2.15
C GLU A 171 9.58 -1.15 -1.63
N PRO A 172 8.30 -1.30 -1.28
CA PRO A 172 7.72 -2.62 -1.06
C PRO A 172 7.72 -3.41 -2.36
N ARG A 173 8.24 -4.63 -2.32
CA ARG A 173 8.29 -5.53 -3.49
C ARG A 173 8.15 -6.97 -3.06
N LEU A 174 7.30 -7.71 -3.78
CA LEU A 174 7.18 -9.15 -3.59
C LEU A 174 8.49 -9.86 -3.94
N THR A 175 9.01 -10.59 -2.96
CA THR A 175 10.23 -11.39 -3.10
C THR A 175 10.10 -12.63 -2.24
N ASP A 176 10.73 -13.73 -2.67
CA ASP A 176 10.86 -14.90 -1.82
C ASP A 176 11.86 -14.60 -0.70
N GLN A 177 11.40 -14.72 0.53
CA GLN A 177 12.18 -14.44 1.73
C GLN A 177 12.10 -15.61 2.71
N TRP A 178 13.14 -15.74 3.54
CA TRP A 178 13.16 -16.67 4.64
C TRP A 178 12.71 -15.97 5.91
N PHE A 179 11.57 -16.40 6.46
CA PHE A 179 11.04 -15.89 7.72
C PHE A 179 11.37 -16.86 8.86
N VAL A 180 11.57 -16.30 10.05
CA VAL A 180 11.76 -17.06 11.30
C VAL A 180 10.53 -16.79 12.17
N ASP A 181 9.98 -17.84 12.79
CA ASP A 181 8.88 -17.72 13.77
C ASP A 181 9.38 -17.07 15.06
N ALA A 182 9.43 -15.74 15.05
CA ALA A 182 9.88 -14.92 16.15
C ALA A 182 8.99 -15.08 17.39
N GLU A 183 7.68 -15.25 17.20
CA GLU A 183 6.71 -15.46 18.28
C GLU A 183 7.06 -16.71 19.11
N THR A 184 7.35 -17.82 18.44
CA THR A 184 7.75 -19.06 19.13
C THR A 184 9.13 -18.92 19.79
N LEU A 185 10.09 -18.27 19.13
CA LEU A 185 11.43 -18.09 19.67
C LEU A 185 11.50 -17.08 20.83
N ALA A 186 10.57 -16.13 20.89
CA ALA A 186 10.50 -15.12 21.94
C ALA A 186 10.15 -15.71 23.31
N LYS A 187 9.31 -16.75 23.35
CA LYS A 187 8.80 -17.40 24.58
C LYS A 187 9.90 -17.76 25.61
N PRO A 188 10.93 -18.56 25.28
CA PRO A 188 11.97 -18.90 26.26
C PRO A 188 12.79 -17.69 26.75
N ALA A 189 12.95 -16.66 25.91
CA ALA A 189 13.68 -15.45 26.29
C ALA A 189 12.87 -14.57 27.25
N ILE A 190 11.56 -14.42 27.01
CA ILE A 190 10.62 -13.77 27.93
C ILE A 190 10.63 -14.47 29.29
N GLU A 191 10.51 -15.82 29.29
CA GLU A 191 10.52 -16.61 30.53
C GLU A 191 11.80 -16.44 31.35
N ALA A 192 12.97 -16.34 30.70
CA ALA A 192 14.24 -16.17 31.40
C ALA A 192 14.32 -14.83 32.16
N VAL A 193 13.71 -13.78 31.61
CA VAL A 193 13.62 -12.47 32.29
C VAL A 193 12.57 -12.51 33.39
N GLU A 194 11.41 -13.13 33.16
CA GLU A 194 10.35 -13.28 34.18
C GLU A 194 10.80 -14.11 35.40
N LYS A 195 11.59 -15.17 35.18
CA LYS A 195 12.18 -16.01 36.24
C LYS A 195 13.36 -15.33 36.96
N GLY A 196 13.90 -14.25 36.40
CA GLY A 196 15.05 -13.52 36.94
C GLY A 196 16.40 -14.17 36.68
N ASP A 197 16.46 -15.12 35.73
CA ASP A 197 17.70 -15.70 35.19
C ASP A 197 18.49 -14.64 34.40
N ILE A 198 17.77 -13.72 33.74
CA ILE A 198 18.30 -12.49 33.13
C ILE A 198 17.76 -11.29 33.90
N ARG A 199 18.61 -10.28 34.14
CA ARG A 199 18.25 -9.05 34.86
C ARG A 199 18.72 -7.83 34.12
N PHE A 200 17.83 -6.86 33.95
CA PHE A 200 18.20 -5.58 33.33
C PHE A 200 18.70 -4.59 34.38
N VAL A 201 19.71 -3.81 34.01
CA VAL A 201 20.21 -2.69 34.81
C VAL A 201 20.28 -1.46 33.90
N PRO A 202 19.47 -0.41 34.14
CA PRO A 202 18.40 -0.31 35.14
C PRO A 202 17.19 -1.23 34.91
N LYS A 203 16.44 -1.55 35.98
CA LYS A 203 15.31 -2.51 35.93
C LYS A 203 14.18 -2.11 34.98
N HIS A 204 13.91 -0.81 34.81
CA HIS A 204 12.77 -0.34 33.99
C HIS A 204 12.85 -0.76 32.52
N TRP A 205 14.04 -1.11 32.01
CA TRP A 205 14.21 -1.63 30.66
C TRP A 205 13.50 -2.98 30.43
N GLU A 206 13.16 -3.73 31.49
CA GLU A 206 12.31 -4.93 31.39
C GLU A 206 10.97 -4.62 30.73
N ASN A 207 10.39 -3.44 31.00
CA ASN A 207 9.10 -3.06 30.41
C ASN A 207 9.22 -2.88 28.89
N THR A 208 10.25 -2.17 28.44
CA THR A 208 10.53 -1.99 27.00
C THR A 208 10.84 -3.32 26.33
N TYR A 209 11.61 -4.19 27.00
CA TYR A 209 11.91 -5.52 26.50
C TYR A 209 10.64 -6.37 26.35
N PHE A 210 9.79 -6.44 27.37
CA PHE A 210 8.55 -7.21 27.31
C PHE A 210 7.58 -6.66 26.27
N GLU A 211 7.47 -5.34 26.15
CA GLU A 211 6.64 -4.71 25.13
C GLU A 211 7.10 -5.11 23.72
N TRP A 212 8.41 -5.12 23.48
CA TRP A 212 8.94 -5.53 22.18
C TRP A 212 8.75 -7.03 21.94
N MET A 213 9.19 -7.88 22.88
CA MET A 213 9.18 -9.34 22.72
C MET A 213 7.79 -9.96 22.63
N ARG A 214 6.77 -9.31 23.22
CA ARG A 214 5.37 -9.80 23.18
C ARG A 214 4.64 -9.38 21.90
N ASN A 215 5.18 -8.41 21.17
CA ASN A 215 4.58 -7.83 19.96
C ASN A 215 5.50 -7.98 18.73
N ILE A 216 6.47 -8.89 18.77
CA ILE A 216 7.44 -9.15 17.70
C ILE A 216 6.88 -10.05 16.60
#